data_AF-A0A849IQN9-F1
#
_entry.id   AF-A0A849IQN9-F1
#
_cell.length_a   1.000
_cell.length_b   1.000
_cell.length_c   1.000
_cell.angle_alpha   90.00
_cell.angle_beta   90.00
_cell.angle_gamma   90.00
#
_symmetry.space_group_name_H-M   'P 1'
#
loop_
_entity.id
_entity.type
_entity.pdbx_description
1 polymer ?
#
loop_
_entity_poly.entity_id
_entity_poly.type
_entity_poly.pdbx_seq_one_letter_code
_entity_poly.pdbx_strand_id
1 'polypeptide(L)'
;MMFRSVLLLFLLLFFVSAHGAEEEWRLHGKFYQARGDAFPSSPDLPVWLPTLQPVRHVDLAGGNYWYFARFENDGKERNWVLEPDDRLINKVDVRVYSSDGSVQEFSTGYRAHHQFMLHYGKRIFIPAGAKVAVLMHFSSPYYASVPEPMLYRENAYSRRVFTDNVLILGAFGALLTLALYNLFIFLITK
;
A
#
# COMPACT_ATOMS: atom_id res chain seq x y z
N MET A 1 -34.17 -20.52 6.96
CA MET A 1 -34.01 -19.06 7.21
C MET A 1 -32.54 -18.63 7.22
N MET A 2 -31.60 -19.46 7.70
CA MET A 2 -30.15 -19.18 7.76
C MET A 2 -29.46 -18.93 6.38
N PHE A 3 -29.93 -19.59 5.32
CA PHE A 3 -29.31 -19.49 3.98
C PHE A 3 -29.50 -18.13 3.28
N ARG A 4 -30.59 -17.41 3.60
CA ARG A 4 -30.86 -16.08 3.05
C ARG A 4 -29.97 -14.99 3.64
N SER A 5 -29.58 -15.12 4.91
CA SER A 5 -28.70 -14.15 5.59
C SER A 5 -27.25 -14.25 5.12
N VAL A 6 -26.76 -15.47 4.82
CA VAL A 6 -25.40 -15.68 4.27
C VAL A 6 -25.30 -15.13 2.84
N LEU A 7 -26.34 -15.32 2.02
CA LEU A 7 -26.38 -14.80 0.65
C LEU A 7 -26.45 -13.25 0.62
N LEU A 8 -27.18 -12.63 1.57
CA LEU A 8 -27.22 -11.17 1.71
C LEU A 8 -25.86 -10.60 2.16
N LEU A 9 -25.14 -11.31 3.03
CA LEU A 9 -23.79 -10.91 3.45
C LEU A 9 -22.81 -10.97 2.26
N PHE A 10 -22.88 -12.02 1.43
CA PHE A 10 -22.07 -12.14 0.21
C PHE A 10 -22.43 -11.10 -0.86
N LEU A 11 -23.71 -10.73 -1.00
CA LEU A 11 -24.15 -9.69 -1.94
C LEU A 11 -23.77 -8.28 -1.49
N LEU A 12 -23.76 -8.00 -0.18
CA LEU A 12 -23.24 -6.74 0.37
C LEU A 12 -21.72 -6.60 0.20
N LEU A 13 -20.97 -7.71 0.26
CA LEU A 13 -19.53 -7.73 0.00
C LEU A 13 -19.19 -7.40 -1.46
N PHE A 14 -20.00 -7.87 -2.41
CA PHE A 14 -19.77 -7.63 -3.84
C PHE A 14 -20.02 -6.17 -4.28
N PHE A 15 -20.97 -5.46 -3.65
CA PHE A 15 -21.31 -4.09 -4.06
C PHE A 15 -20.29 -3.03 -3.60
N VAL A 16 -19.52 -3.32 -2.55
CA VAL A 16 -18.54 -2.36 -2.00
C VAL A 16 -17.25 -2.30 -2.84
N SER A 17 -16.85 -3.38 -3.51
CA SER A 17 -15.63 -3.39 -4.34
C SER A 17 -15.74 -2.64 -5.67
N ALA A 18 -16.94 -2.38 -6.19
CA ALA A 18 -17.11 -1.84 -7.55
C ALA A 18 -16.90 -0.31 -7.67
N HIS A 19 -16.83 0.43 -6.56
CA HIS A 19 -16.71 1.90 -6.56
C HIS A 19 -15.26 2.43 -6.48
N GLY A 20 -14.24 1.56 -6.42
CA GLY A 20 -12.86 1.97 -6.08
C GLY A 20 -11.97 2.41 -7.25
N ALA A 21 -12.29 2.03 -8.49
CA ALA A 21 -11.34 2.16 -9.61
C ALA A 21 -11.05 3.62 -10.05
N GLU A 22 -11.95 4.57 -9.77
CA GLU A 22 -11.72 6.00 -10.10
C GLU A 22 -10.92 6.77 -9.04
N GLU A 23 -10.61 6.15 -7.90
CA GLU A 23 -9.92 6.82 -6.78
C GLU A 23 -8.51 6.25 -6.49
N GLU A 24 -8.02 5.37 -7.36
CA GLU A 24 -6.71 4.73 -7.31
C GLU A 24 -5.91 5.05 -8.57
N TRP A 25 -4.67 5.50 -8.38
CA TRP A 25 -3.71 5.74 -9.44
C TRP A 25 -2.53 4.80 -9.26
N ARG A 26 -2.44 3.79 -10.12
CA ARG A 26 -1.22 2.98 -10.22
C ARG A 26 -0.08 3.88 -10.68
N LEU A 27 0.98 3.95 -9.89
CA LEU A 27 2.17 4.64 -10.34
C LEU A 27 2.81 3.80 -11.44
N HIS A 28 3.02 4.39 -12.61
CA HIS A 28 3.75 3.73 -13.70
C HIS A 28 5.24 4.01 -13.54
N GLY A 29 5.92 3.12 -12.81
CA GLY A 29 7.35 3.23 -12.53
C GLY A 29 8.17 2.08 -13.11
N LYS A 30 9.46 2.10 -12.77
CA LYS A 30 10.42 1.05 -13.11
C LYS A 30 11.19 0.62 -11.88
N PHE A 31 11.47 -0.67 -11.81
CA PHE A 31 12.36 -1.24 -10.80
C PHE A 31 13.81 -1.24 -11.28
N TYR A 32 14.72 -1.02 -10.33
CA TYR A 32 16.16 -1.10 -10.52
C TYR A 32 16.80 -1.85 -9.36
N GLN A 33 17.96 -2.44 -9.60
CA GLN A 33 18.68 -3.17 -8.57
C GLN A 33 19.26 -2.17 -7.55
N ALA A 34 19.04 -2.40 -6.25
CA ALA A 34 19.72 -1.62 -5.22
C ALA A 34 20.99 -2.36 -4.75
N ARG A 35 22.15 -1.67 -4.80
CA ARG A 35 23.46 -2.23 -4.41
C ARG A 35 24.14 -1.45 -3.27
N GLY A 36 23.35 -0.75 -2.45
CA GLY A 36 23.85 -0.03 -1.27
C GLY A 36 23.92 1.50 -1.41
N ASP A 37 23.18 2.08 -2.36
CA ASP A 37 23.18 3.52 -2.56
C ASP A 37 22.34 4.23 -1.50
N ALA A 38 22.81 5.36 -0.97
CA ALA A 38 21.95 6.26 -0.22
C ALA A 38 20.97 6.94 -1.19
N PHE A 39 19.81 7.37 -0.69
CA PHE A 39 18.93 8.19 -1.49
C PHE A 39 19.66 9.47 -1.96
N PRO A 40 19.56 9.82 -3.26
CA PRO A 40 20.19 11.03 -3.77
C PRO A 40 19.55 12.29 -3.18
N SER A 41 20.26 13.41 -3.31
CA SER A 41 19.64 14.72 -3.10
C SER A 41 18.72 15.07 -4.30
N SER A 42 17.82 16.03 -4.13
CA SER A 42 16.89 16.43 -5.20
C SER A 42 17.61 16.86 -6.51
N PRO A 43 18.67 17.71 -6.45
CA PRO A 43 19.44 18.08 -7.64
C PRO A 43 20.17 16.92 -8.33
N ASP A 44 20.57 15.89 -7.57
CA ASP A 44 21.40 14.80 -8.10
C ASP A 44 20.56 13.67 -8.73
N LEU A 45 19.27 13.61 -8.43
CA LEU A 45 18.35 12.55 -8.90
C LEU A 45 18.40 12.33 -10.43
N PRO A 46 18.44 13.35 -11.31
CA PRO A 46 18.50 13.15 -12.76
C PRO A 46 19.81 12.51 -13.24
N VAL A 47 20.91 12.71 -12.52
CA VAL A 47 22.24 12.15 -12.86
C VAL A 47 22.42 10.77 -12.22
N TRP A 48 21.85 10.56 -11.04
CA TRP A 48 21.89 9.30 -10.30
C TRP A 48 21.00 8.22 -10.93
N LEU A 49 19.78 8.55 -11.35
CA LEU A 49 18.84 7.54 -11.85
C LEU A 49 19.37 6.74 -13.07
N PRO A 50 20.03 7.34 -14.08
CA PRO A 50 20.60 6.61 -15.21
C PRO A 50 21.75 5.65 -14.84
N THR A 51 22.38 5.80 -13.68
CA THR A 51 23.47 4.88 -13.26
C THR A 51 22.95 3.56 -12.73
N LEU A 52 21.65 3.47 -12.41
CA LEU A 52 21.04 2.27 -11.88
C LEU A 52 20.79 1.22 -12.98
N GLN A 53 20.97 -0.05 -12.62
CA GLN A 53 20.65 -1.16 -13.49
C GLN A 53 19.15 -1.46 -13.46
N PRO A 54 18.39 -1.31 -14.57
CA PRO A 54 16.98 -1.67 -14.60
C PRO A 54 16.78 -3.17 -14.39
N VAL A 55 15.73 -3.51 -13.67
CA VAL A 55 15.34 -4.89 -13.36
C VAL A 55 14.10 -5.25 -14.17
N ARG A 56 14.15 -6.39 -14.87
CA ARG A 56 12.99 -6.91 -15.63
C ARG A 56 12.00 -7.66 -14.74
N HIS A 57 12.48 -8.26 -13.65
CA HIS A 57 11.65 -9.03 -12.73
C HIS A 57 12.18 -8.91 -11.30
N VAL A 58 11.29 -8.63 -10.35
CA VAL A 58 11.60 -8.63 -8.91
C VAL A 58 11.60 -10.08 -8.42
N ASP A 59 12.66 -10.50 -7.73
CA ASP A 59 12.72 -11.85 -7.16
C ASP A 59 11.85 -11.93 -5.91
N LEU A 60 10.87 -12.84 -5.92
CA LEU A 60 9.96 -13.05 -4.78
C LEU A 60 10.66 -13.68 -3.57
N ALA A 61 11.83 -14.31 -3.77
CA ALA A 61 12.68 -14.78 -2.68
C ALA A 61 13.36 -13.64 -1.89
N GLY A 62 13.09 -12.39 -2.24
CA GLY A 62 13.55 -11.21 -1.52
C GLY A 62 14.65 -10.45 -2.24
N GLY A 63 15.12 -9.37 -1.61
CA GLY A 63 16.17 -8.52 -2.17
C GLY A 63 16.01 -7.06 -1.79
N ASN A 64 16.79 -6.23 -2.48
CA ASN A 64 16.75 -4.78 -2.37
C ASN A 64 16.55 -4.17 -3.76
N TYR A 65 15.54 -3.33 -3.89
CA TYR A 65 15.13 -2.74 -5.17
C TYR A 65 14.81 -1.27 -5.02
N TRP A 66 15.27 -0.48 -5.99
CA TRP A 66 14.77 0.87 -6.20
C TRP A 66 13.51 0.82 -7.07
N TYR A 67 12.53 1.64 -6.75
CA TYR A 67 11.39 1.92 -7.60
C TYR A 67 11.31 3.40 -7.88
N PHE A 68 11.26 3.78 -9.16
CA PHE A 68 11.14 5.17 -9.57
C PHE A 68 9.90 5.38 -10.44
N ALA A 69 9.08 6.35 -10.07
CA ALA A 69 7.93 6.79 -10.84
C ALA A 69 7.86 8.32 -10.88
N ARG A 70 7.15 8.86 -11.87
CA ARG A 70 6.77 10.27 -11.91
C ARG A 70 5.25 10.36 -11.82
N PHE A 71 4.78 11.40 -11.14
CA PHE A 71 3.37 11.69 -11.02
C PHE A 71 3.14 13.20 -11.20
N GLU A 72 2.07 13.54 -11.89
CA GLU A 72 1.61 14.92 -12.07
C GLU A 72 0.20 15.01 -11.51
N ASN A 73 0.00 15.94 -10.59
CA ASN A 73 -1.32 16.18 -10.02
C ASN A 73 -2.09 17.17 -10.91
N ASP A 74 -2.82 16.65 -11.88
CA ASP A 74 -3.71 17.44 -12.76
C ASP A 74 -5.01 17.90 -12.05
N GLY A 75 -5.30 17.35 -10.87
CA GLY A 75 -6.49 17.63 -10.09
C GLY A 75 -6.34 18.78 -9.09
N LYS A 76 -7.43 19.00 -8.33
CA LYS A 76 -7.48 19.98 -7.22
C LYS A 76 -7.15 19.36 -5.85
N GLU A 77 -7.20 18.05 -5.74
CA GLU A 77 -6.86 17.34 -4.49
C GLU A 77 -5.39 17.51 -4.19
N ARG A 78 -5.03 17.78 -2.93
CA ARG A 78 -3.63 17.97 -2.54
C ARG A 78 -3.15 16.94 -1.54
N ASN A 79 -4.08 16.28 -0.86
CA ASN A 79 -3.79 15.26 0.13
C ASN A 79 -3.94 13.89 -0.51
N TRP A 80 -2.80 13.22 -0.63
CA TRP A 80 -2.69 11.92 -1.25
C TRP A 80 -2.19 10.92 -0.22
N VAL A 81 -2.47 9.65 -0.47
CA VAL A 81 -1.86 8.54 0.27
C VAL A 81 -1.07 7.71 -0.71
N LEU A 82 0.21 7.51 -0.40
CA LEU A 82 1.09 6.63 -1.13
C LEU A 82 1.15 5.29 -0.43
N GLU A 83 0.74 4.24 -1.13
CA GLU A 83 0.80 2.86 -0.67
C GLU A 83 1.83 2.12 -1.53
N PRO A 84 2.92 1.60 -0.95
CA PRO A 84 3.95 0.92 -1.74
C PRO A 84 3.49 -0.45 -2.25
N ASP A 85 2.60 -1.10 -1.49
CA ASP A 85 1.85 -2.32 -1.79
C ASP A 85 0.91 -2.59 -0.59
N ASP A 86 -0.11 -3.42 -0.77
CA ASP A 86 -1.05 -3.86 0.29
C ASP A 86 -0.67 -5.23 0.90
N ARG A 87 0.51 -5.76 0.52
CA ARG A 87 1.02 -7.07 0.94
C ARG A 87 2.27 -6.96 1.78
N LEU A 88 2.65 -8.08 2.40
CA LEU A 88 3.76 -8.15 3.33
C LEU A 88 5.10 -7.76 2.66
N ILE A 89 5.60 -6.60 3.07
CA ILE A 89 6.91 -6.07 2.71
C ILE A 89 7.59 -5.63 4.00
N ASN A 90 8.82 -6.08 4.24
CA ASN A 90 9.49 -5.85 5.51
C ASN A 90 9.79 -4.36 5.78
N LYS A 91 10.40 -3.67 4.82
CA LYS A 91 10.72 -2.24 4.91
C LYS A 91 10.64 -1.56 3.53
N VAL A 92 10.04 -0.37 3.52
CA VAL A 92 10.07 0.54 2.38
C VAL A 92 10.46 1.92 2.88
N ASP A 93 11.56 2.46 2.39
CA ASP A 93 11.90 3.87 2.58
C ASP A 93 11.47 4.65 1.33
N VAL A 94 10.97 5.86 1.50
CA VAL A 94 10.40 6.65 0.40
C VAL A 94 10.90 8.09 0.45
N ARG A 95 11.22 8.62 -0.73
CA ARG A 95 11.34 10.07 -0.97
C ARG A 95 10.44 10.51 -2.12
N VAL A 96 9.71 11.60 -1.88
CA VAL A 96 8.93 12.30 -2.89
C VAL A 96 9.59 13.65 -3.15
N TYR A 97 10.17 13.81 -4.34
CA TYR A 97 10.86 15.01 -4.78
C TYR A 97 9.92 15.90 -5.56
N SER A 98 9.76 17.14 -5.12
CA SER A 98 8.96 18.16 -5.78
C SER A 98 9.83 19.04 -6.69
N SER A 99 9.21 19.64 -7.71
CA SER A 99 9.90 20.57 -8.62
C SER A 99 10.44 21.84 -7.95
N ASP A 100 9.92 22.21 -6.79
CA ASP A 100 10.41 23.33 -5.97
C ASP A 100 11.64 22.98 -5.11
N GLY A 101 12.14 21.75 -5.22
CA GLY A 101 13.28 21.25 -4.45
C GLY A 101 12.91 20.66 -3.09
N SER A 102 11.65 20.77 -2.65
CA SER A 102 11.19 20.14 -1.41
C SER A 102 11.19 18.62 -1.54
N VAL A 103 11.48 17.94 -0.43
CA VAL A 103 11.50 16.48 -0.35
C VAL A 103 10.70 16.03 0.86
N GLN A 104 9.71 15.18 0.64
CA GLN A 104 9.03 14.45 1.71
C GLN A 104 9.69 13.09 1.88
N GLU A 105 10.09 12.74 3.10
CA GLU A 105 10.74 11.47 3.44
C GLU A 105 9.98 10.74 4.53
N PHE A 106 9.82 9.42 4.36
CA PHE A 106 9.22 8.55 5.37
C PHE A 106 9.58 7.09 5.14
N SER A 107 9.40 6.27 6.18
CA SER A 107 9.47 4.82 6.10
C SER A 107 8.10 4.18 6.33
N THR A 108 7.85 3.05 5.67
CA THR A 108 6.66 2.21 5.81
C THR A 108 7.02 0.72 5.63
N GLY A 109 6.00 -0.15 5.56
CA GLY A 109 6.15 -1.61 5.56
C GLY A 109 5.95 -2.21 6.96
N TYR A 110 6.08 -3.53 7.04
CA TYR A 110 5.70 -4.34 8.20
C TYR A 110 6.31 -3.87 9.53
N ARG A 111 7.56 -3.39 9.53
CA ARG A 111 8.27 -2.96 10.75
C ARG A 111 8.12 -1.48 11.07
N ALA A 112 7.45 -0.70 10.24
CA ALA A 112 7.30 0.74 10.43
C ALA A 112 6.07 1.08 11.31
N HIS A 113 6.03 2.31 11.80
CA HIS A 113 4.83 2.82 12.46
C HIS A 113 3.71 3.00 11.42
N HIS A 114 2.55 2.41 11.64
CA HIS A 114 1.42 2.48 10.71
C HIS A 114 0.58 3.74 10.96
N GLN A 115 0.26 4.48 9.90
CA GLN A 115 -0.64 5.63 9.97
C GLN A 115 -2.11 5.20 9.83
N PHE A 116 -2.34 4.12 9.08
CA PHE A 116 -3.63 3.50 8.85
C PHE A 116 -3.57 2.07 9.40
N MET A 117 -4.57 1.67 10.18
CA MET A 117 -4.56 0.38 10.89
C MET A 117 -4.52 -0.78 9.89
N LEU A 118 -3.53 -1.68 10.00
CA LEU A 118 -3.28 -2.81 9.11
C LEU A 118 -2.86 -2.46 7.67
N HIS A 119 -2.53 -1.20 7.35
CA HIS A 119 -2.09 -0.81 6.01
C HIS A 119 -0.81 0.02 6.00
N TYR A 120 -0.10 -0.01 4.86
CA TYR A 120 1.21 0.62 4.67
C TYR A 120 1.14 2.01 4.04
N GLY A 121 -0.06 2.52 3.74
CA GLY A 121 -0.25 3.87 3.22
C GLY A 121 0.34 4.95 4.12
N LYS A 122 0.90 5.98 3.48
CA LYS A 122 1.40 7.19 4.15
C LYS A 122 0.86 8.43 3.46
N ARG A 123 0.40 9.40 4.26
CA ARG A 123 -0.05 10.69 3.73
C ARG A 123 1.13 11.44 3.12
N ILE A 124 0.92 11.97 1.93
CA ILE A 124 1.84 12.89 1.25
C ILE A 124 1.04 14.07 0.71
N PHE A 125 1.73 15.20 0.55
CA PHE A 125 1.15 16.41 0.00
C PHE A 125 1.68 16.66 -1.41
N ILE A 126 0.80 16.78 -2.39
CA ILE A 126 1.17 17.11 -3.77
C ILE A 126 0.30 18.29 -4.20
N PRO A 127 0.84 19.51 -4.35
CA PRO A 127 0.05 20.65 -4.79
C PRO A 127 -0.64 20.40 -6.14
N ALA A 128 -1.76 21.09 -6.38
CA ALA A 128 -2.43 21.07 -7.68
C ALA A 128 -1.48 21.61 -8.77
N GLY A 129 -1.39 20.91 -9.89
CA GLY A 129 -0.48 21.19 -11.00
C GLY A 129 0.99 20.82 -10.74
N ALA A 130 1.33 20.27 -9.57
CA ALA A 130 2.71 19.92 -9.27
C ALA A 130 3.13 18.59 -9.93
N LYS A 131 4.39 18.56 -10.36
CA LYS A 131 5.08 17.35 -10.83
C LYS A 131 6.01 16.86 -9.73
N VAL A 132 5.89 15.59 -9.39
CA VAL A 132 6.73 14.95 -8.39
C VAL A 132 7.41 13.70 -8.95
N ALA A 133 8.61 13.43 -8.46
CA ALA A 133 9.29 12.16 -8.64
C ALA A 133 9.22 11.37 -7.35
N VAL A 134 8.75 10.13 -7.44
CA VAL A 134 8.63 9.21 -6.30
C VAL A 134 9.74 8.17 -6.43
N LEU A 135 10.60 8.10 -5.42
CA LEU A 135 11.64 7.09 -5.30
C LEU A 135 11.39 6.27 -4.04
N MET A 136 11.34 4.94 -4.18
CA MET A 136 11.19 4.02 -3.06
C MET A 136 12.35 3.04 -3.03
N HIS A 137 12.82 2.72 -1.84
CA HIS A 137 13.76 1.64 -1.58
C HIS A 137 13.02 0.50 -0.90
N PHE A 138 12.78 -0.59 -1.63
CA PHE A 138 12.21 -1.82 -1.11
C PHE A 138 13.32 -2.70 -0.55
N SER A 139 13.15 -3.19 0.69
CA SER A 139 14.06 -4.16 1.31
C SER A 139 13.26 -5.22 2.05
N SER A 140 13.27 -6.44 1.53
CA SER A 140 12.49 -7.54 2.11
C SER A 140 13.20 -8.90 1.97
N PRO A 141 13.13 -9.78 3.00
CA PRO A 141 13.64 -11.15 2.88
C PRO A 141 12.76 -12.02 1.98
N TYR A 142 11.55 -11.59 1.64
CA TYR A 142 10.69 -12.16 0.61
C TYR A 142 9.62 -11.14 0.19
N TYR A 143 9.03 -11.33 -0.98
CA TYR A 143 7.88 -10.56 -1.45
C TYR A 143 6.72 -11.51 -1.76
N ALA A 144 5.52 -11.20 -1.27
CA ALA A 144 4.33 -12.02 -1.54
C ALA A 144 3.88 -11.92 -3.03
N SER A 145 4.15 -10.79 -3.66
CA SER A 145 4.04 -10.55 -5.11
C SER A 145 4.99 -9.43 -5.50
N VAL A 146 5.12 -9.15 -6.80
CA VAL A 146 5.84 -7.95 -7.25
C VAL A 146 5.14 -6.72 -6.66
N PRO A 147 5.87 -5.80 -5.98
CA PRO A 147 5.24 -4.62 -5.41
C PRO A 147 4.61 -3.74 -6.48
N GLU A 148 3.40 -3.25 -6.21
CA GLU A 148 2.66 -2.35 -7.11
C GLU A 148 2.33 -1.04 -6.39
N PRO A 149 3.23 -0.04 -6.41
CA PRO A 149 2.96 1.23 -5.75
C PRO A 149 1.75 1.96 -6.33
N MET A 150 0.87 2.39 -5.44
CA MET A 150 -0.39 3.04 -5.74
C MET A 150 -0.49 4.38 -5.01
N LEU A 151 -1.21 5.30 -5.63
CA LEU A 151 -1.52 6.60 -5.09
C LEU A 151 -3.04 6.74 -4.98
N TYR A 152 -3.52 7.21 -3.84
CA TYR A 152 -4.94 7.37 -3.55
C TYR A 152 -5.24 8.79 -3.10
N ARG A 153 -6.46 9.27 -3.35
CA ARG A 153 -6.95 10.42 -2.58
C ARG A 153 -7.12 10.00 -1.12
N GLU A 154 -6.78 10.89 -0.19
CA GLU A 154 -6.81 10.52 1.23
C GLU A 154 -8.19 10.05 1.72
N ASN A 155 -9.25 10.73 1.28
CA ASN A 155 -10.63 10.36 1.66
C ASN A 155 -11.03 8.98 1.12
N ALA A 156 -10.62 8.67 -0.11
CA ALA A 156 -10.85 7.37 -0.74
C ALA A 156 -10.15 6.26 0.03
N TYR A 157 -8.87 6.45 0.30
CA TYR A 157 -8.05 5.53 1.06
C TYR A 157 -8.60 5.28 2.46
N SER A 158 -9.00 6.34 3.17
CA SER A 158 -9.54 6.23 4.52
C SER A 158 -10.85 5.42 4.56
N ARG A 159 -11.71 5.58 3.54
CA ARG A 159 -12.92 4.75 3.40
C ARG A 159 -12.58 3.29 3.12
N ARG A 160 -11.64 3.03 2.20
CA ARG A 160 -11.15 1.68 1.90
C ARG A 160 -10.62 0.99 3.15
N VAL A 161 -9.69 1.63 3.85
CA VAL A 161 -9.10 1.14 5.11
C VAL A 161 -10.17 0.82 6.15
N PHE A 162 -11.16 1.69 6.30
CA PHE A 162 -12.26 1.46 7.24
C PHE A 162 -13.06 0.21 6.86
N THR A 163 -13.45 0.10 5.60
CA THR A 163 -14.16 -1.08 5.08
C THR A 163 -13.35 -2.35 5.30
N ASP A 164 -12.09 -2.38 4.89
CA ASP A 164 -11.22 -3.56 4.98
C ASP A 164 -11.08 -4.00 6.45
N ASN A 165 -10.86 -3.07 7.37
CA ASN A 165 -10.77 -3.36 8.79
C ASN A 165 -12.08 -3.90 9.39
N VAL A 166 -13.23 -3.36 9.01
CA VAL A 166 -14.54 -3.88 9.45
C VAL A 166 -14.74 -5.32 8.98
N LEU A 167 -14.34 -5.64 7.75
CA LEU A 167 -14.43 -6.99 7.21
C LEU A 167 -13.51 -7.97 7.94
N ILE A 168 -12.26 -7.57 8.19
CA ILE A 168 -11.28 -8.38 8.92
C ILE A 168 -11.78 -8.66 10.34
N LEU A 169 -12.19 -7.63 11.08
CA LEU A 169 -12.70 -7.78 12.45
C LEU A 169 -14.00 -8.58 12.48
N GLY A 170 -14.90 -8.38 11.51
CA GLY A 170 -16.12 -9.17 11.36
C GLY A 170 -15.83 -10.65 11.14
N ALA A 171 -14.86 -10.98 10.28
CA ALA A 171 -14.43 -12.35 10.05
C ALA A 171 -13.84 -12.99 11.33
N PHE A 172 -12.98 -12.26 12.06
CA PHE A 172 -12.47 -12.74 13.34
C PHE A 172 -13.57 -12.96 14.37
N GLY A 173 -14.56 -12.06 14.45
CA GLY A 173 -15.72 -12.22 15.33
C GLY A 173 -16.56 -13.46 15.00
N ALA A 174 -16.76 -13.74 13.71
CA ALA A 174 -17.46 -14.94 13.26
C ALA A 174 -16.70 -16.22 13.61
N LEU A 175 -15.38 -16.25 13.38
CA LEU A 175 -14.52 -17.38 13.76
C LEU A 175 -14.50 -17.60 15.27
N LEU A 176 -14.41 -16.53 16.06
CA LEU A 176 -14.45 -16.60 17.51
C LEU A 176 -15.79 -17.15 18.01
N THR A 177 -16.90 -16.67 17.43
CA THR A 177 -18.24 -17.16 17.77
C THR A 177 -18.39 -18.64 17.48
N LEU A 178 -17.90 -19.10 16.32
CA LEU A 178 -17.90 -20.51 15.96
C LEU A 178 -17.04 -21.36 16.90
N ALA A 179 -15.86 -20.86 17.27
CA ALA A 179 -14.96 -21.52 18.21
C ALA A 179 -15.61 -21.68 19.60
N LEU A 180 -16.25 -20.62 20.11
CA LEU A 180 -16.96 -20.64 21.40
C LEU A 180 -18.18 -21.58 21.37
N TYR A 181 -18.94 -21.58 20.28
CA TYR A 181 -20.06 -22.52 20.09
C TYR A 181 -19.58 -23.97 20.17
N ASN A 182 -18.52 -24.31 19.42
CA ASN A 182 -17.94 -25.65 19.42
C ASN A 182 -17.37 -26.03 20.80
N LEU A 183 -16.75 -25.08 21.50
CA LEU A 183 -16.23 -25.29 22.85
C LEU A 183 -17.34 -25.62 23.84
N PHE A 184 -18.46 -24.89 23.81
CA PHE A 184 -19.60 -25.14 24.71
C PHE A 184 -20.28 -26.48 24.44
N ILE A 185 -20.44 -26.88 23.18
CA ILE A 185 -20.93 -28.23 22.85
C ILE A 185 -20.01 -29.29 23.45
N PHE A 186 -18.69 -29.15 23.28
CA PHE A 186 -17.72 -30.09 23.83
C PHE A 186 -17.78 -30.18 25.35
N LEU A 187 -17.89 -29.04 26.04
CA LEU A 187 -17.97 -28.97 27.51
C LEU A 187 -19.26 -29.54 28.10
N ILE A 188 -20.38 -29.51 27.36
CA ILE A 188 -21.66 -30.07 27.81
C ILE A 188 -21.77 -31.56 27.47
N THR A 189 -21.11 -32.00 26.39
CA THR A 189 -21.19 -33.39 25.92
C THR A 189 -20.17 -34.33 26.61
N LYS A 190 -19.17 -33.78 27.31
CA LYS A 190 -18.24 -34.53 28.16
C LYS A 190 -18.47 -34.22 29.64
#